data_AF-A0A7V9PIF3-F1
#
_entry.id   AF-A0A7V9PIF3-F1
#
_cell.length_a   1.000
_cell.length_b   1.000
_cell.length_c   1.000
_cell.angle_alpha   90.00
_cell.angle_beta   90.00
_cell.angle_gamma   90.00
#
_symmetry.space_group_name_H-M   'P 1'
#
loop_
_entity.id
_entity.type
_entity.pdbx_description
1 polymer ?
#
loop_
_entity_poly.entity_id
_entity_poly.type
_entity_poly.pdbx_seq_one_letter_code
_entity_poly.pdbx_strand_id
1 'polypeptide(L)'
;GVLDPLGGINSLWPLFGISNQLLAAVALCVATTIIIKAGKARYAWITLLPLAWLLSVTMTAGWQKILAADPRLGFLSHVRHTLSQVAAGTIDPARGARLVFNDRLDAAVAALFMAVTVLVVAASLREWILVVRGRRRAVGREAPFVETAYVA
;
A
#
# COMPACT_ATOMS: atom_id res chain seq x y z
N GLY A 1 -1.78 31.08 3.57
CA GLY A 1 -1.68 29.63 3.80
C GLY A 1 -1.58 29.41 5.29
N VAL A 2 -2.53 28.70 5.88
CA VAL A 2 -2.51 28.42 7.32
C VAL A 2 -1.34 27.47 7.58
N LEU A 3 -0.27 27.99 8.18
CA LEU A 3 0.80 27.17 8.75
C LEU A 3 0.16 26.40 9.91
N ASP A 4 -0.18 25.15 9.70
CA ASP A 4 -0.58 24.25 10.78
C ASP A 4 0.65 24.06 11.69
N PRO A 5 0.69 24.66 12.89
CA PRO A 5 1.87 24.63 13.78
C PRO A 5 2.21 23.20 14.25
N LEU A 6 1.29 22.27 14.01
CA LEU A 6 1.25 20.92 14.55
C LEU A 6 1.66 19.86 13.51
N GLY A 7 1.89 20.24 12.25
CA GLY A 7 2.35 19.32 11.21
C GLY A 7 1.33 18.26 10.77
N GLY A 8 0.05 18.41 11.13
CA GLY A 8 -1.01 17.44 10.83
C GLY A 8 -1.22 17.26 9.33
N ILE A 9 -1.30 18.37 8.58
CA ILE A 9 -1.47 18.34 7.12
C ILE A 9 -0.28 17.64 6.42
N ASN A 10 0.95 17.90 6.86
CA ASN A 10 2.16 17.30 6.28
C ASN A 10 2.31 15.81 6.59
N SER A 11 1.70 15.33 7.69
CA SER A 11 1.74 13.92 8.09
C SER A 11 0.62 13.10 7.44
N LEU A 12 -0.55 13.71 7.18
CA LEU A 12 -1.67 13.06 6.51
C LEU A 12 -1.43 12.81 5.01
N TRP A 13 -0.70 13.70 4.34
CA TRP A 13 -0.48 13.61 2.89
C TRP A 13 0.26 12.32 2.45
N PRO A 14 1.36 11.91 3.12
CA PRO A 14 1.98 10.60 2.89
C PRO A 14 1.02 9.42 3.09
N LEU A 15 0.13 9.49 4.09
CA LEU A 15 -0.79 8.41 4.40
C LEU A 15 -1.85 8.21 3.30
N PHE A 16 -2.33 9.30 2.71
CA PHE A 16 -3.23 9.25 1.54
C PHE A 16 -2.55 8.60 0.32
N GLY A 17 -1.29 8.94 0.06
CA GLY A 17 -0.52 8.36 -1.04
C GLY A 17 -0.36 6.83 -0.90
N ILE A 18 0.01 6.36 0.30
CA ILE A 18 0.16 4.93 0.60
C ILE A 18 -1.19 4.20 0.46
N SER A 19 -2.27 4.78 0.99
CA SER A 19 -3.61 4.19 0.92
C SER A 19 -4.11 4.03 -0.51
N ASN A 20 -3.85 5.01 -1.38
CA ASN A 20 -4.24 4.93 -2.79
C ASN A 20 -3.46 3.85 -3.55
N GLN A 21 -2.15 3.73 -3.27
CA GLN A 21 -1.31 2.69 -3.85
C GLN A 21 -1.76 1.29 -3.40
N LEU A 22 -2.21 1.15 -2.14
CA LEU A 22 -2.80 -0.08 -1.63
C LEU A 22 -4.05 -0.49 -2.42
N LEU A 23 -4.97 0.45 -2.64
CA LEU A 23 -6.19 0.22 -3.40
C LEU A 23 -5.89 -0.20 -4.85
N ALA A 24 -4.92 0.47 -5.48
CA ALA A 24 -4.45 0.12 -6.82
C ALA A 24 -3.86 -1.30 -6.87
N ALA A 25 -3.06 -1.69 -5.86
CA ALA A 25 -2.49 -3.04 -5.79
C ALA A 25 -3.59 -4.11 -5.67
N VAL A 26 -4.60 -3.88 -4.83
CA VAL A 26 -5.76 -4.77 -4.68
C VAL A 26 -6.54 -4.88 -6.00
N ALA A 27 -6.83 -3.74 -6.64
CA ALA A 27 -7.54 -3.71 -7.92
C ALA A 27 -6.81 -4.51 -9.01
N LEU A 28 -5.48 -4.33 -9.12
CA LEU A 28 -4.65 -5.09 -10.07
C LEU A 28 -4.61 -6.59 -9.73
N CYS A 29 -4.61 -6.97 -8.45
CA CYS A 29 -4.72 -8.36 -8.04
C CYS A 29 -6.08 -8.97 -8.44
N VAL A 30 -7.18 -8.25 -8.24
CA VAL A 30 -8.52 -8.69 -8.64
C VAL A 30 -8.61 -8.82 -10.16
N ALA A 31 -8.15 -7.82 -10.92
CA ALA A 31 -8.14 -7.87 -12.38
C ALA A 31 -7.33 -9.06 -12.91
N THR A 32 -6.15 -9.32 -12.33
CA THR A 32 -5.34 -10.50 -12.67
C THR A 32 -6.10 -11.80 -12.38
N THR A 33 -6.79 -11.87 -11.25
CA THR A 33 -7.61 -13.04 -10.87
C THR A 33 -8.72 -13.31 -11.89
N ILE A 34 -9.40 -12.26 -12.35
CA ILE A 34 -10.46 -12.36 -13.36
C ILE A 34 -9.89 -12.89 -14.67
N ILE A 35 -8.77 -12.33 -15.17
CA ILE A 35 -8.13 -12.77 -16.41
C ILE A 35 -7.75 -14.26 -16.36
N ILE A 36 -7.17 -14.70 -15.25
CA ILE A 36 -6.77 -16.10 -15.07
C ILE A 36 -8.00 -17.02 -14.98
N LYS A 37 -9.04 -16.62 -14.24
CA LYS A 37 -10.29 -17.41 -14.15
C LYS A 37 -11.09 -17.42 -15.46
N ALA A 38 -10.92 -16.44 -16.33
CA ALA A 38 -11.51 -16.43 -17.67
C ALA A 38 -10.76 -17.35 -18.68
N GLY A 39 -9.79 -18.16 -18.24
CA GLY A 39 -8.97 -19.01 -19.12
C GLY A 39 -7.97 -18.22 -19.98
N LYS A 40 -7.84 -16.92 -19.75
CA LYS A 40 -7.06 -15.96 -20.54
C LYS A 40 -5.69 -15.67 -19.92
N ALA A 41 -5.09 -16.64 -19.22
CA ALA A 41 -3.85 -16.49 -18.46
C ALA A 41 -2.68 -15.88 -19.27
N ARG A 42 -2.63 -16.11 -20.59
CA ARG A 42 -1.65 -15.49 -21.50
C ARG A 42 -1.66 -13.95 -21.50
N TYR A 43 -2.74 -13.32 -21.06
CA TYR A 43 -2.88 -11.86 -20.96
C TYR A 43 -2.67 -11.32 -19.55
N ALA A 44 -2.41 -12.18 -18.56
CA ALA A 44 -2.23 -11.75 -17.17
C ALA A 44 -1.04 -10.81 -16.97
N TRP A 45 -0.06 -10.82 -17.88
CA TRP A 45 1.09 -9.91 -17.83
C TRP A 45 0.68 -8.43 -17.88
N ILE A 46 -0.45 -8.09 -18.50
CA ILE A 46 -0.97 -6.72 -18.64
C ILE A 46 -1.23 -6.10 -17.26
N THR A 47 -1.70 -6.90 -16.31
CA THR A 47 -1.98 -6.46 -14.93
C THR A 47 -0.82 -6.76 -13.99
N LEU A 48 -0.06 -7.84 -14.23
CA LEU A 48 1.08 -8.22 -13.39
C LEU A 48 2.27 -7.24 -13.50
N LEU A 49 2.54 -6.71 -14.70
CA LEU A 49 3.64 -5.76 -14.90
C LEU A 49 3.44 -4.45 -14.11
N PRO A 50 2.31 -3.73 -14.23
CA PRO A 50 2.08 -2.54 -13.42
C PRO A 50 1.95 -2.88 -11.93
N LEU A 51 1.44 -4.06 -11.57
CA LEU A 51 1.40 -4.52 -10.18
C LEU A 51 2.82 -4.68 -9.61
N ALA A 52 3.72 -5.34 -10.33
CA ALA A 52 5.10 -5.54 -9.90
C ALA A 52 5.84 -4.21 -9.73
N TRP A 53 5.66 -3.29 -10.68
CA TRP A 53 6.22 -1.93 -10.58
C TRP A 53 5.67 -1.19 -9.35
N LEU A 54 4.35 -1.16 -9.20
CA LEU A 54 3.68 -0.50 -8.08
C LEU A 54 4.15 -1.05 -6.73
N LEU A 55 4.20 -2.37 -6.58
CA LEU A 55 4.68 -3.01 -5.36
C LEU A 55 6.14 -2.66 -5.08
N SER A 56 7.00 -2.65 -6.11
CA SER A 56 8.41 -2.32 -5.95
C SER A 56 8.60 -0.91 -5.39
N VAL A 57 7.95 0.09 -6.00
CA VAL A 57 8.04 1.49 -5.55
C VAL A 57 7.41 1.68 -4.18
N THR A 58 6.21 1.13 -3.96
CA THR A 58 5.45 1.31 -2.71
C THR A 58 6.15 0.65 -1.52
N MET A 59 6.65 -0.58 -1.69
CA MET A 59 7.36 -1.28 -0.62
C MET A 59 8.71 -0.63 -0.32
N THR A 60 9.43 -0.16 -1.34
CA THR A 60 10.71 0.56 -1.15
C THR A 60 10.49 1.87 -0.39
N ALA A 61 9.48 2.65 -0.80
CA ALA A 61 9.13 3.90 -0.13
C ALA A 61 8.67 3.66 1.32
N GLY A 62 7.83 2.65 1.57
CA GLY A 62 7.37 2.28 2.91
C GLY A 62 8.52 1.86 3.82
N TRP A 63 9.45 1.04 3.30
CA TRP A 63 10.65 0.63 4.03
C TRP A 63 11.53 1.83 4.42
N GLN A 64 11.81 2.72 3.47
CA GLN A 64 12.56 3.94 3.72
C GLN A 64 11.86 4.84 4.75
N LYS A 65 10.53 4.95 4.68
CA LYS A 65 9.77 5.80 5.59
C LYS A 65 9.81 5.30 7.04
N ILE A 66 9.90 3.99 7.27
CA ILE A 66 9.98 3.44 8.62
C ILE A 66 11.43 3.47 9.14
N LEU A 67 12.40 3.06 8.32
CA LEU A 67 13.74 2.67 8.77
C LEU A 67 14.89 3.56 8.29
N ALA A 68 14.67 4.54 7.41
CA ALA A 68 15.76 5.39 6.92
C ALA A 68 16.48 6.10 8.07
N ALA A 69 17.82 6.15 8.00
CA ALA A 69 18.65 6.80 9.01
C ALA A 69 18.50 8.33 9.01
N ASP A 70 18.13 8.93 7.87
CA ASP A 70 17.85 10.35 7.78
C ASP A 70 16.55 10.70 8.53
N PRO A 71 16.58 11.56 9.55
CA PRO A 71 15.39 12.00 10.30
C PRO A 71 14.33 12.69 9.42
N ARG A 72 14.68 13.19 8.24
CA ARG A 72 13.72 13.79 7.30
C ARG A 72 12.88 12.74 6.58
N LEU A 73 13.39 11.52 6.47
CA LEU A 73 12.77 10.42 5.74
C LEU A 73 12.15 9.41 6.69
N GLY A 74 12.90 8.94 7.69
CA GLY A 74 12.54 7.84 8.56
C GLY A 74 11.85 8.27 9.86
N PHE A 75 10.67 7.71 10.14
CA PHE A 75 9.91 7.99 11.37
C PHE A 75 10.69 7.64 12.64
N LEU A 76 11.34 6.48 12.69
CA LEU A 76 12.12 6.08 13.88
C LEU A 76 13.34 6.95 14.12
N SER A 77 13.95 7.45 13.04
CA SER A 77 15.08 8.39 13.12
C SER A 77 14.61 9.79 13.52
N HIS A 78 13.43 10.22 13.05
CA HIS A 78 12.79 11.46 13.48
C HIS A 78 12.44 11.44 14.97
N VAL A 79 11.96 10.31 15.50
CA VAL A 79 11.75 10.11 16.94
C VAL A 79 13.04 10.35 17.73
N ARG A 80 14.15 9.70 17.34
CA ARG A 80 15.45 9.83 18.02
C ARG A 80 15.96 11.27 17.98
N HIS A 81 15.87 11.91 16.82
CA HIS A 81 16.25 13.30 16.62
C HIS A 81 15.42 14.24 17.50
N THR A 82 14.09 14.07 17.51
CA THR A 82 13.18 14.87 18.34
C THR A 82 13.47 14.70 19.83
N LEU A 83 13.71 13.48 20.30
CA LEU A 83 14.09 13.23 21.70
C LEU A 83 15.41 13.94 22.08
N SER A 84 16.40 13.94 21.17
CA SER A 84 17.66 14.65 21.40
C SER A 84 17.47 16.18 21.48
N GLN A 85 16.55 16.73 20.69
CA GLN A 85 16.22 18.15 20.68
C GLN A 85 15.44 18.59 21.93
N VAL A 86 14.60 17.71 22.47
CA VAL A 86 13.94 17.92 23.77
C VAL A 86 14.97 17.90 24.89
N ALA A 87 15.90 16.94 24.89
CA ALA A 87 16.97 16.86 25.88
C ALA A 87 17.92 18.08 25.83
N ALA A 88 18.18 18.61 24.63
CA ALA A 88 18.97 19.83 24.43
C ALA A 88 18.20 21.13 24.77
N GLY A 89 16.92 21.06 25.16
CA GLY A 89 16.09 22.22 25.48
C GLY A 89 15.65 23.07 24.27
N THR A 90 15.92 22.60 23.05
CA THR A 90 15.57 23.31 21.81
C THR A 90 14.09 23.17 21.42
N ILE A 91 13.42 22.11 21.89
CA ILE A 91 11.99 21.87 21.70
C ILE A 91 11.33 21.66 23.06
N ASP A 92 10.16 22.28 23.24
CA ASP A 92 9.32 22.08 24.42
C ASP A 92 8.96 20.58 24.63
N PRO A 93 9.10 20.03 25.86
CA PRO A 93 8.83 18.63 26.13
C PRO A 93 7.42 18.16 25.76
N ALA A 94 6.38 18.99 25.93
CA ALA A 94 5.01 18.61 25.59
C ALA A 94 4.83 18.52 24.07
N ARG A 95 5.45 19.43 23.31
CA ARG A 95 5.49 19.34 21.84
C ARG A 95 6.27 18.12 21.36
N GLY A 96 7.44 17.85 21.94
CA GLY A 96 8.27 16.70 21.58
C GLY A 96 7.59 15.36 21.83
N ALA A 97 6.89 15.20 22.97
CA ALA A 97 6.15 13.99 23.28
C ALA A 97 5.04 13.68 22.25
N ARG A 98 4.34 14.71 21.76
CA ARG A 98 3.30 14.57 20.73
C ARG A 98 3.87 14.17 19.37
N LEU A 99 4.96 14.79 18.94
CA LEU A 99 5.64 14.44 17.69
C LEU A 99 6.13 12.99 17.71
N VAL A 100 6.78 12.59 18.81
CA VAL A 100 7.24 11.20 19.00
C VAL A 100 6.09 10.21 18.98
N PHE A 101 4.95 10.54 19.57
CA PHE A 101 3.76 9.69 19.52
C PHE A 101 3.24 9.55 18.09
N ASN A 102 3.09 10.65 17.37
CA ASN A 102 2.63 10.65 15.98
C ASN A 102 3.55 9.82 15.07
N ASP A 103 4.86 10.01 15.14
CA ASP A 103 5.81 9.24 14.32
C ASP A 103 5.78 7.74 14.62
N ARG A 104 5.59 7.36 15.89
CA ARG A 104 5.45 5.95 16.28
C ARG A 104 4.15 5.35 15.75
N LEU A 105 3.06 6.11 15.82
CA LEU A 105 1.77 5.71 15.27
C LEU A 105 1.87 5.55 13.76
N ASP A 106 2.44 6.52 13.05
CA ASP A 106 2.63 6.49 11.60
C ASP A 106 3.53 5.33 11.17
N ALA A 107 4.62 5.07 11.90
CA ALA A 107 5.48 3.91 11.65
C ALA A 107 4.72 2.58 11.81
N ALA A 108 3.89 2.45 12.85
CA ALA A 108 3.09 1.26 13.10
C ALA A 108 2.01 1.06 12.02
N VAL A 109 1.29 2.14 11.66
CA VAL A 109 0.26 2.12 10.61
C VAL A 109 0.87 1.80 9.25
N ALA A 110 2.00 2.40 8.90
CA ALA A 110 2.72 2.10 7.66
C ALA A 110 3.16 0.62 7.61
N ALA A 111 3.74 0.10 8.69
CA ALA A 111 4.15 -1.31 8.78
C ALA A 111 2.94 -2.25 8.63
N LEU A 112 1.82 -1.94 9.27
CA LEU A 112 0.57 -2.70 9.16
C LEU A 112 0.07 -2.73 7.71
N PHE A 113 -0.01 -1.59 7.04
CA PHE A 113 -0.45 -1.54 5.64
C PHE A 113 0.46 -2.32 4.71
N MET A 114 1.78 -2.22 4.88
CA MET A 114 2.73 -3.02 4.12
C MET A 114 2.50 -4.53 4.34
N ALA A 115 2.32 -4.96 5.59
CA ALA A 115 2.05 -6.36 5.92
C ALA A 115 0.75 -6.87 5.27
N VAL A 116 -0.33 -6.09 5.36
CA VAL A 116 -1.60 -6.41 4.70
C VAL A 116 -1.44 -6.49 3.18
N THR A 117 -0.69 -5.58 2.57
CA THR A 117 -0.40 -5.61 1.12
C THR A 117 0.27 -6.92 0.71
N VAL A 118 1.33 -7.29 1.43
CA VAL A 118 2.07 -8.54 1.17
C VAL A 118 1.16 -9.75 1.32
N LEU A 119 0.30 -9.76 2.35
CA LEU A 119 -0.66 -10.84 2.57
C LEU A 119 -1.67 -10.95 1.42
N VAL A 120 -2.24 -9.83 0.95
CA VAL A 120 -3.18 -9.82 -0.18
C VAL A 120 -2.52 -10.32 -1.46
N VAL A 121 -1.29 -9.87 -1.75
CA VAL A 121 -0.53 -10.33 -2.91
C VAL A 121 -0.23 -11.83 -2.80
N ALA A 122 0.20 -12.31 -1.64
CA ALA A 122 0.47 -13.72 -1.40
C ALA A 122 -0.79 -14.59 -1.55
N ALA A 123 -1.93 -14.14 -1.02
CA ALA A 123 -3.21 -14.82 -1.17
C ALA A 123 -3.66 -14.86 -2.64
N SER A 124 -3.49 -13.77 -3.38
CA SER A 124 -3.82 -13.68 -4.81
C SER A 124 -2.94 -14.61 -5.63
N LEU A 125 -1.62 -14.59 -5.38
CA LEU A 125 -0.67 -15.46 -6.05
C LEU A 125 -0.98 -16.95 -5.79
N ARG A 126 -1.32 -17.31 -4.55
CA ARG A 126 -1.76 -18.67 -4.20
C ARG A 126 -2.98 -19.08 -5.02
N GLU A 127 -4.01 -18.24 -5.13
CA GLU A 127 -5.22 -18.53 -5.90
C GLU A 127 -4.88 -18.71 -7.39
N TRP A 128 -4.04 -17.84 -7.97
CA TRP A 128 -3.60 -17.94 -9.37
C TRP A 128 -2.87 -19.25 -9.64
N ILE A 129 -1.93 -19.64 -8.78
CA ILE A 129 -1.19 -20.90 -8.90
C ILE A 129 -2.13 -22.10 -8.81
N LEU A 130 -3.11 -22.08 -7.90
CA LEU A 130 -4.07 -23.17 -7.76
C LEU A 130 -4.98 -23.31 -8.98
N VAL A 131 -5.42 -22.20 -9.58
CA VAL A 131 -6.25 -22.20 -10.80
C VAL A 131 -5.44 -22.68 -12.01
N VAL A 132 -4.24 -22.15 -12.22
CA VAL A 132 -3.38 -22.53 -13.37
C VAL A 132 -2.95 -24.00 -13.29
N ARG A 133 -2.73 -24.54 -12.08
CA ARG A 133 -2.40 -25.96 -11.87
C ARG A 133 -3.62 -26.89 -11.91
N GLY A 134 -4.82 -26.39 -12.24
CA GLY A 134 -6.05 -27.17 -12.31
C GLY A 134 -6.57 -27.69 -10.96
N ARG A 135 -5.99 -27.25 -9.84
CA ARG A 135 -6.38 -27.66 -8.47
C ARG A 135 -7.64 -26.95 -7.97
N ARG A 136 -8.12 -25.93 -8.68
CA ARG A 136 -9.39 -25.24 -8.44
C ARG A 136 -10.10 -24.98 -9.77
N ARG A 137 -11.41 -25.23 -9.84
CA ARG A 137 -12.23 -24.86 -11.00
C ARG A 137 -12.30 -23.34 -11.11
N ALA A 138 -11.98 -22.82 -12.28
CA ALA A 138 -12.20 -21.44 -12.64
C ALA A 138 -13.69 -21.21 -12.88
N VAL A 139 -14.45 -20.97 -11.82
CA VAL A 139 -15.89 -20.66 -11.92
C VAL A 139 -16.05 -19.15 -12.00
N GLY A 140 -16.38 -18.64 -13.19
CA GLY A 140 -16.94 -17.30 -13.35
C GLY A 140 -18.45 -17.33 -13.08
N ARG A 141 -18.97 -16.33 -12.36
CA ARG A 141 -20.43 -16.14 -12.15
C ARG A 141 -20.99 -15.07 -13.09
N GLU A 142 -20.39 -14.91 -14.26
CA GLU A 142 -20.88 -13.97 -15.27
C GLU A 142 -22.13 -14.55 -15.93
N ALA A 143 -23.15 -13.71 -16.14
CA ALA A 143 -24.35 -14.10 -16.88
C ALA A 143 -23.99 -14.34 -18.36
N PRO A 144 -24.64 -15.29 -19.04
CA PRO A 144 -24.40 -15.52 -20.47
C PRO A 144 -24.61 -14.23 -21.26
N PHE A 145 -23.76 -13.98 -22.26
CA PHE A 145 -23.96 -12.88 -23.20
C PHE A 145 -25.28 -13.09 -23.95
N VAL A 146 -26.16 -12.08 -23.91
CA VAL A 146 -27.41 -12.04 -24.69
C VAL A 146 -27.30 -10.91 -25.69
N GLU A 147 -27.38 -11.24 -26.98
CA GLU A 147 -27.30 -10.27 -28.07
C GLU A 147 -28.60 -9.45 -28.14
N THR A 148 -28.50 -8.13 -28.15
CA THR A 148 -29.67 -7.24 -28.14
C THR A 148 -30.30 -7.18 -29.53
N ALA A 149 -31.55 -7.62 -29.66
CA ALA A 149 -32.27 -7.75 -30.93
C ALA A 149 -32.70 -6.42 -31.61
N TYR A 150 -32.08 -5.28 -31.30
CA TYR A 150 -32.57 -3.96 -31.72
C TYR A 150 -31.92 -3.38 -32.98
N VAL A 151 -30.97 -4.06 -33.63
CA VAL A 151 -30.40 -3.57 -34.91
C VAL A 151 -30.16 -4.76 -35.83
N ALA A 152 -31.03 -4.93 -36.82
CA ALA A 152 -30.84 -5.74 -38.02
C ALA A 152 -30.72 -4.82 -39.23
#